data_AF-A0A419IAJ9-F1
#
_entry.id   AF-A0A419IAJ9-F1
#
_cell.length_a   1.000
_cell.length_b   1.000
_cell.length_c   1.000
_cell.angle_alpha   90.00
_cell.angle_beta   90.00
_cell.angle_gamma   90.00
#
_symmetry.space_group_name_H-M   'P 1'
#
loop_
_entity.id
_entity.type
_entity.pdbx_description
1 polymer ?
#
loop_
_entity_poly.entity_id
_entity_poly.type
_entity_poly.pdbx_seq_one_letter_code
_entity_poly.pdbx_strand_id
1 'polypeptide(L)'
;MGMLNQAKGIRDDLWAMIFDAEQLTKMKPPADEPASKAFNVLAAGGGGNPGAFGYGVGHIKREHGYVDELIKRLEDALHLTHSSDENAATDMNKTGSSNGGGFKRS
;
A
#
# COMPACT_ATOMS: atom_id res chain seq x y z
N MET A 1 -8.10 -3.44 -21.61
CA MET A 1 -7.83 -3.81 -20.21
C MET A 1 -9.03 -3.37 -19.36
N GLY A 2 -9.43 -4.13 -18.34
CA GLY A 2 -10.54 -3.74 -17.45
C GLY A 2 -10.09 -2.74 -16.37
N MET A 3 -11.03 -2.00 -15.79
CA MET A 3 -10.74 -0.96 -14.79
C MET A 3 -9.97 -1.49 -13.56
N LEU A 4 -10.28 -2.70 -13.09
CA LEU A 4 -9.55 -3.33 -11.98
C LEU A 4 -8.06 -3.55 -12.30
N ASN A 5 -7.75 -4.06 -13.50
CA ASN A 5 -6.36 -4.28 -13.91
C ASN A 5 -5.61 -2.96 -14.10
N GLN A 6 -6.29 -1.93 -14.60
CA GLN A 6 -5.70 -0.59 -14.71
C GLN A 6 -5.40 0.01 -13.33
N ALA A 7 -6.32 -0.12 -12.37
CA ALA A 7 -6.13 0.38 -11.01
C ALA A 7 -4.95 -0.34 -10.31
N LYS A 8 -4.84 -1.67 -10.48
CA LYS A 8 -3.69 -2.45 -9.97
C LYS A 8 -2.36 -1.97 -10.56
N GLY A 9 -2.30 -1.76 -11.87
CA GLY A 9 -1.11 -1.22 -12.52
C GLY A 9 -0.72 0.15 -11.97
N ILE A 10 -1.67 1.08 -11.85
CA ILE A 10 -1.42 2.42 -11.29
C ILE A 10 -0.92 2.34 -9.84
N ARG A 11 -1.51 1.47 -9.00
CA ARG A 11 -1.05 1.29 -7.62
C ARG A 11 0.41 0.83 -7.59
N ASP A 12 0.77 -0.13 -8.43
CA ASP A 12 2.13 -0.68 -8.48
C ASP A 12 3.14 0.38 -8.96
N ASP A 13 2.77 1.19 -9.95
CA ASP A 13 3.58 2.34 -10.42
C ASP A 13 3.78 3.39 -9.32
N LEU A 14 2.71 3.73 -8.59
CA LEU A 14 2.78 4.66 -7.46
C LEU A 14 3.66 4.10 -6.33
N TRP A 15 3.54 2.80 -6.04
CA TRP A 15 4.37 2.13 -5.03
C TRP A 15 5.86 2.19 -5.39
N ALA A 16 6.20 1.93 -6.66
CA ALA A 16 7.57 2.05 -7.15
C ALA A 16 8.09 3.50 -7.02
N MET A 17 7.23 4.49 -7.34
CA MET A 17 7.61 5.90 -7.32
C MET A 17 7.86 6.45 -5.90
N ILE A 18 7.24 5.89 -4.85
CA ILE A 18 7.44 6.34 -3.47
C ILE A 18 8.92 6.30 -3.08
N PHE A 19 9.65 5.24 -3.45
CA PHE A 19 11.05 5.10 -3.10
C PHE A 19 11.91 6.21 -3.73
N ASP A 20 11.76 6.43 -5.04
CA ASP A 20 12.52 7.46 -5.75
C ASP A 20 12.19 8.87 -5.24
N ALA A 21 10.91 9.14 -4.95
CA ALA A 21 10.48 10.40 -4.39
C ALA A 21 11.07 10.63 -2.99
N GLU A 22 11.16 9.60 -2.14
CA GLU A 22 11.82 9.68 -0.83
C GLU A 22 13.30 9.98 -0.96
N GLN A 23 13.98 9.44 -1.98
CA GLN A 23 15.39 9.73 -2.23
C GLN A 23 15.64 11.19 -2.62
N LEU A 24 14.71 11.81 -3.35
CA LEU A 24 14.79 13.25 -3.68
C LEU A 24 14.77 14.14 -2.43
N THR A 25 14.10 13.73 -1.35
CA THR A 25 14.10 14.47 -0.07
C THR A 25 15.46 14.50 0.63
N LYS A 26 16.41 13.65 0.18
CA LYS A 26 17.75 13.53 0.75
C LYS A 26 18.81 14.28 -0.08
N MET A 27 18.37 15.07 -1.06
CA MET A 27 19.26 15.87 -1.89
C MET A 27 20.10 16.83 -1.05
N LYS A 28 21.35 17.00 -1.46
CA LYS A 28 22.30 17.94 -0.88
C LYS A 28 22.55 19.08 -1.87
N PRO A 29 22.86 20.29 -1.39
CA PRO A 29 23.20 21.39 -2.28
C PRO A 29 24.43 21.02 -3.13
N PRO A 30 24.45 21.36 -4.43
CA PRO A 30 25.54 21.00 -5.33
C PRO A 30 26.83 21.79 -5.05
N ALA A 31 26.72 22.93 -4.36
CA ALA A 31 27.85 23.75 -3.95
C ALA A 31 27.53 24.56 -2.68
N ASP A 32 28.56 25.16 -2.09
CA ASP A 32 28.47 25.82 -0.80
C ASP A 32 27.99 27.28 -0.86
N GLU A 33 27.80 27.85 -2.05
CA GLU A 33 27.30 29.22 -2.15
C GLU A 33 25.84 29.36 -1.68
N PRO A 34 25.42 30.57 -1.27
CA PRO A 34 24.08 30.81 -0.73
C PRO A 34 22.94 30.37 -1.65
N ALA A 35 23.09 30.53 -2.97
CA ALA A 35 22.06 30.17 -3.94
C ALA A 35 21.79 28.65 -3.96
N SER A 36 22.84 27.83 -4.02
CA SER A 36 22.74 26.36 -3.99
C SER A 36 22.09 25.85 -2.71
N LYS A 37 22.46 26.44 -1.56
CA LYS A 37 21.84 26.12 -0.26
C LYS A 37 20.37 26.51 -0.20
N ALA A 38 20.02 27.71 -0.67
CA ALA A 38 18.65 28.19 -0.70
C ALA A 38 17.75 27.31 -1.57
N PHE A 39 18.22 26.94 -2.77
CA PHE A 39 17.50 26.02 -3.64
C PHE A 39 17.28 24.65 -2.99
N ASN A 40 18.32 24.09 -2.35
CA ASN A 40 18.20 22.80 -1.69
C ASN A 40 17.14 22.81 -0.58
N VAL A 41 17.05 23.89 0.20
CA VAL A 41 16.02 24.04 1.24
C VAL A 41 14.61 24.07 0.64
N LEU A 42 14.41 24.76 -0.48
CA LEU A 42 13.11 24.80 -1.16
C LEU A 42 12.73 23.42 -1.73
N ALA A 43 13.70 22.70 -2.29
CA ALA A 43 13.46 21.42 -2.95
C ALA A 43 13.33 20.26 -1.95
N ALA A 44 14.35 20.02 -1.14
CA ALA A 44 14.44 18.87 -0.22
C ALA A 44 13.90 19.19 1.19
N GLY A 45 13.92 20.45 1.60
CA GLY A 45 13.51 20.89 2.94
C GLY A 45 14.69 21.28 3.82
N GLY A 46 14.39 21.69 5.05
CA GLY A 46 15.38 22.12 6.03
C GLY A 46 14.73 22.47 7.37
N GLY A 47 15.49 22.32 8.47
CA GLY A 47 15.04 22.70 9.82
C GLY A 47 13.77 21.99 10.29
N GLY A 48 13.54 20.76 9.82
CA GLY A 48 12.35 19.97 10.16
C GLY A 48 11.13 20.22 9.27
N ASN A 49 11.18 21.16 8.33
CA ASN A 49 10.10 21.42 7.38
C ASN A 49 10.33 20.70 6.04
N PRO A 50 9.29 20.06 5.47
CA PRO A 50 9.39 19.44 4.15
C PRO A 50 9.52 20.50 3.05
N GLY A 51 10.42 20.26 2.09
CA GLY A 51 10.47 20.99 0.83
C GLY A 51 9.48 20.44 -0.20
N ALA A 52 9.54 20.95 -1.43
CA ALA A 52 8.69 20.52 -2.54
C ALA A 52 8.66 18.99 -2.72
N PHE A 53 9.81 18.32 -2.63
CA PHE A 53 9.89 16.86 -2.74
C PHE A 53 9.22 16.15 -1.57
N GLY A 54 9.31 16.68 -0.35
CA GLY A 54 8.60 16.12 0.81
C GLY A 54 7.08 16.18 0.65
N TYR A 55 6.55 17.30 0.13
CA TYR A 55 5.14 17.40 -0.23
C TYR A 55 4.75 16.44 -1.35
N GLY A 56 5.61 16.28 -2.37
CA GLY A 56 5.43 15.32 -3.45
C GLY A 56 5.32 13.87 -2.96
N VAL A 57 6.21 13.45 -2.04
CA VAL A 57 6.14 12.13 -1.38
C VAL A 57 4.79 11.95 -0.67
N GLY A 58 4.35 12.96 0.09
CA GLY A 58 3.06 12.92 0.78
C GLY A 58 1.88 12.80 -0.18
N HIS A 59 1.96 13.42 -1.35
CA HIS A 59 0.95 13.33 -2.40
C HIS A 59 0.89 11.92 -3.00
N ILE A 60 2.01 11.36 -3.45
CA ILE A 60 2.08 10.01 -4.04
C ILE A 60 1.59 8.95 -3.06
N LYS A 61 1.98 9.04 -1.77
CA LYS A 61 1.50 8.11 -0.72
C LYS A 61 -0.02 8.17 -0.55
N ARG A 62 -0.60 9.37 -0.64
CA ARG A 62 -2.05 9.56 -0.56
C ARG A 62 -2.75 8.96 -1.78
N GLU A 63 -2.24 9.21 -2.97
CA GLU A 63 -2.77 8.62 -4.21
C GLU A 63 -2.69 7.10 -4.18
N HIS A 64 -1.57 6.53 -3.75
CA HIS A 64 -1.42 5.09 -3.58
C HIS A 64 -2.51 4.52 -2.65
N GLY A 65 -2.73 5.14 -1.48
CA GLY A 65 -3.79 4.72 -0.57
C GLY A 65 -5.20 4.85 -1.15
N TYR A 66 -5.46 5.89 -1.94
CA TYR A 66 -6.74 6.04 -2.63
C TYR A 66 -6.97 4.96 -3.68
N VAL A 67 -5.96 4.65 -4.50
CA VAL A 67 -6.05 3.62 -5.52
C VAL A 67 -6.18 2.22 -4.89
N ASP A 68 -5.51 1.96 -3.77
CA ASP A 68 -5.68 0.72 -3.01
C ASP A 68 -7.13 0.53 -2.53
N GLU A 69 -7.76 1.59 -2.01
CA GLU A 69 -9.18 1.58 -1.63
C GLU A 69 -10.11 1.39 -2.84
N LEU A 70 -9.79 2.02 -3.98
CA LEU A 70 -10.54 1.82 -5.22
C LEU A 70 -10.48 0.36 -5.69
N ILE A 71 -9.30 -0.28 -5.62
CA ILE A 71 -9.13 -1.69 -5.99
C ILE A 71 -10.05 -2.57 -5.13
N LYS A 72 -10.06 -2.38 -3.80
CA LYS A 72 -10.92 -3.15 -2.89
C LYS A 72 -12.39 -3.05 -3.28
N ARG A 73 -12.88 -1.84 -3.52
CA ARG A 73 -14.28 -1.60 -3.93
C ARG A 73 -14.63 -2.23 -5.28
N LEU A 74 -13.69 -2.23 -6.23
CA LEU A 74 -13.87 -2.88 -7.52
C LEU A 74 -13.87 -4.41 -7.37
N GLU A 75 -13.03 -4.98 -6.52
CA GLU A 75 -13.04 -6.41 -6.21
C GLU A 75 -14.36 -6.82 -5.54
N ASP A 76 -14.84 -6.05 -4.57
CA ASP A 76 -16.14 -6.25 -3.92
C ASP A 76 -17.29 -6.24 -4.94
N ALA A 77 -17.35 -5.21 -5.78
CA ALA A 77 -18.42 -5.02 -6.78
C ALA A 77 -18.43 -6.11 -7.86
N LEU A 78 -17.27 -6.69 -8.17
CA LEU A 78 -17.14 -7.79 -9.11
C LEU A 78 -17.34 -9.17 -8.45
N HIS A 79 -17.64 -9.21 -7.15
CA HIS A 79 -17.63 -10.44 -6.34
C HIS A 79 -16.33 -11.24 -6.50
N LEU A 80 -15.22 -10.54 -6.75
CA LEU A 80 -13.87 -11.11 -6.79
C LEU A 80 -13.25 -11.19 -5.39
N THR A 81 -13.98 -10.71 -4.37
CA THR A 81 -13.67 -10.96 -2.97
C THR A 81 -13.55 -12.46 -2.74
N HIS A 82 -12.33 -12.89 -2.46
CA HIS A 82 -12.01 -14.25 -2.07
C HIS A 82 -12.90 -14.65 -0.90
N SER A 83 -13.93 -15.47 -1.16
CA SER A 83 -14.65 -16.25 -0.16
C SER A 83 -13.75 -17.38 0.40
N SER A 84 -12.55 -17.03 0.86
CA SER A 84 -11.46 -17.98 1.08
C SER A 84 -11.02 -18.17 2.52
N ASP A 85 -11.40 -17.29 3.46
CA ASP A 85 -11.03 -17.46 4.88
C ASP A 85 -12.23 -17.74 5.82
N GLU A 86 -13.46 -17.37 5.44
CA GLU A 86 -14.63 -17.62 6.30
C GLU A 86 -15.15 -19.08 6.26
N ASN A 87 -14.87 -19.82 5.19
CA ASN A 87 -15.33 -21.21 5.05
C ASN A 87 -14.34 -22.24 5.64
N ALA A 88 -13.04 -21.94 5.72
CA ALA A 88 -12.06 -22.87 6.30
C ALA A 88 -12.14 -22.90 7.84
N ALA A 89 -12.43 -21.76 8.48
CA ALA A 89 -12.62 -21.70 9.93
C ALA A 89 -13.95 -22.32 10.38
N THR A 90 -15.00 -22.25 9.55
CA THR A 90 -16.32 -22.84 9.86
C THR A 90 -16.39 -24.34 9.56
N ASP A 91 -15.66 -24.85 8.55
CA ASP A 91 -15.57 -26.31 8.32
C ASP A 91 -14.61 -27.01 9.29
N MET A 92 -13.48 -26.42 9.66
CA MET A 92 -12.59 -27.01 10.68
C MET A 92 -13.27 -27.12 12.06
N ASN A 93 -14.19 -26.20 12.39
CA ASN A 93 -14.92 -26.24 13.66
C ASN A 93 -16.07 -27.27 13.65
N LYS A 94 -16.54 -27.72 12.47
CA LYS A 94 -17.54 -28.78 12.36
C LYS A 94 -16.95 -30.20 12.34
N THR A 95 -15.72 -30.38 11.87
CA THR A 95 -15.07 -31.71 11.84
C THR A 95 -14.39 -32.09 13.17
N GLY A 96 -14.05 -31.12 14.02
CA GLY A 96 -13.43 -31.39 15.34
C GLY A 96 -14.39 -31.87 16.44
N SER A 97 -15.71 -31.72 16.26
CA SER A 97 -16.71 -31.99 17.32
C SER A 97 -17.59 -33.22 17.11
N SER A 98 -17.42 -34.00 16.05
CA SER A 98 -18.34 -35.12 15.75
C SER A 98 -17.75 -36.53 15.77
N ASN A 99 -16.52 -36.75 16.22
CA ASN A 99 -15.92 -38.09 16.22
C ASN A 99 -15.44 -38.55 17.60
N GLY A 100 -16.39 -38.94 18.45
CA GLY A 100 -16.13 -39.51 19.76
C GLY A 100 -17.29 -40.31 20.34
N GLY A 101 -18.02 -41.06 19.49
CA GLY A 101 -19.19 -41.82 19.89
C GLY A 101 -19.14 -43.29 19.47
N GLY A 102 -18.39 -44.10 20.23
CA GLY A 102 -18.74 -45.48 20.59
C GLY A 102 -18.45 -46.62 19.59
N PHE A 103 -17.55 -47.55 19.99
CA PHE A 103 -17.61 -48.95 19.57
C PHE A 103 -17.31 -49.91 20.74
N LYS A 104 -18.22 -50.89 20.90
CA LYS A 104 -18.45 -51.86 21.99
C LYS A 104 -17.38 -52.97 22.12
N ARG A 105 -17.39 -53.71 23.25
CA ARG A 105 -17.47 -55.21 23.33
C ARG A 105 -17.59 -55.68 24.80
N SER A 106 -18.71 -56.34 25.12
CA SER A 106 -18.87 -57.74 25.61
C SER A 106 -18.59 -57.92 27.10
#